data_AF-A0A6A7Y2K9-F1
#
_entry.id   AF-A0A6A7Y2K9-F1
#
_cell.length_a   1.000
_cell.length_b   1.000
_cell.length_c   1.000
_cell.angle_alpha   90.00
_cell.angle_beta   90.00
_cell.angle_gamma   90.00
#
_symmetry.space_group_name_H-M   'P 1'
#
loop_
_entity.id
_entity.type
_entity.pdbx_description
1 polymer ?
#
loop_
_entity_poly.entity_id
_entity_poly.type
_entity_poly.pdbx_seq_one_letter_code
_entity_poly.pdbx_strand_id
1 'polypeptide(L)'
;MKSIRVVVALAAGLLSTAAAHAGGVPDLTGTWKLADQAFAASRVGSGNKYFGTLPKPAFGTPDQAFVYTIDKQDGRAFYGTATGPNGKSEVEVGVVRFDNNTFLMSSDSGTVQGRILGKKKIEICWTDALPSWNAVSCGLYKKVK
;
A
#
# COMPACT_ATOMS: atom_id res chain seq x y z
N MET A 1 48.27 49.07 8.98
CA MET A 1 47.83 48.78 10.36
C MET A 1 46.40 48.29 10.30
N LYS A 2 46.17 47.03 10.72
CA LYS A 2 44.86 46.37 10.77
C LYS A 2 44.12 46.85 12.02
N SER A 3 42.85 47.20 11.87
CA SER A 3 41.92 47.31 13.00
C SER A 3 40.69 46.47 12.71
N ILE A 4 40.63 45.34 13.41
CA ILE A 4 39.52 44.39 13.48
C ILE A 4 38.35 45.04 14.23
N ARG A 5 37.13 44.86 13.73
CA ARG A 5 35.91 44.86 14.55
C ARG A 5 35.07 43.64 14.19
N VAL A 6 35.13 42.65 15.07
CA VAL A 6 34.18 41.53 15.18
C VAL A 6 32.95 42.03 15.93
N VAL A 7 31.76 41.51 15.59
CA VAL A 7 30.68 40.99 16.48
C VAL A 7 29.34 41.00 15.73
N VAL A 8 28.90 39.83 15.22
CA VAL A 8 27.74 39.01 15.64
C VAL A 8 26.35 39.61 15.33
N ALA A 9 25.56 38.93 14.49
CA ALA A 9 24.14 38.67 14.76
C ALA A 9 23.50 37.66 13.77
N LEU A 10 23.13 36.51 14.35
CA LEU A 10 21.94 35.69 14.11
C LEU A 10 21.77 34.97 12.75
N ALA A 11 22.13 33.70 12.79
CA ALA A 11 21.48 32.61 12.07
C ALA A 11 19.95 32.67 12.27
N ALA A 12 19.24 33.19 11.27
CA ALA A 12 17.82 32.91 11.09
C ALA A 12 17.71 31.48 10.57
N GLY A 13 17.68 30.53 11.51
CA GLY A 13 17.31 29.16 11.24
C GLY A 13 15.99 29.14 10.50
N LEU A 14 16.03 28.71 9.24
CA LEU A 14 14.88 28.24 8.50
C LEU A 14 14.33 27.04 9.25
N LEU A 15 13.47 27.32 10.23
CA LEU A 15 12.49 26.41 10.77
C LEU A 15 11.55 26.08 9.61
N SER A 16 11.95 25.13 8.76
CA SER A 16 11.01 24.31 8.02
C SER A 16 10.24 23.52 9.08
N THR A 17 9.19 24.14 9.61
CA THR A 17 8.10 23.46 10.28
C THR A 17 7.52 22.50 9.26
N ALA A 18 8.05 21.28 9.20
CA ALA A 18 7.28 20.15 8.73
C ALA A 18 6.00 20.19 9.56
N ALA A 19 4.89 20.55 8.94
CA ALA A 19 3.58 20.47 9.56
C ALA A 19 3.43 19.03 10.02
N ALA A 20 3.68 18.78 11.30
CA ALA A 20 3.32 17.54 11.94
C ALA A 20 1.81 17.48 11.82
N HIS A 21 1.32 16.78 10.81
CA HIS A 21 -0.10 16.54 10.63
C HIS A 21 -0.57 15.73 11.84
N ALA A 22 -1.03 16.43 12.88
CA ALA A 22 -1.97 15.92 13.87
C ALA A 22 -3.36 15.69 13.23
N GLY A 23 -3.39 15.30 11.96
CA GLY A 23 -4.57 14.79 11.30
C GLY A 23 -4.84 13.42 11.89
N GLY A 24 -6.11 13.15 12.22
CA GLY A 24 -6.55 11.83 12.65
C GLY A 24 -6.12 10.72 11.68
N VAL A 25 -6.27 9.47 12.11
CA VAL A 25 -5.92 8.31 11.29
C VAL A 25 -6.59 8.42 9.91
N PRO A 26 -5.84 8.31 8.81
CA PRO A 26 -6.43 8.37 7.47
C PRO A 26 -7.54 7.34 7.28
N ASP A 27 -8.66 7.78 6.74
CA ASP A 27 -9.79 6.91 6.41
C ASP A 27 -9.58 6.19 5.08
N LEU A 28 -9.42 4.87 5.15
CA LEU A 28 -9.20 3.99 4.01
C LEU A 28 -10.50 3.33 3.51
N THR A 29 -11.64 3.52 4.17
CA THR A 29 -12.92 2.91 3.78
C THR A 29 -13.28 3.20 2.33
N GLY A 30 -13.92 2.23 1.67
CA GLY A 30 -14.34 2.32 0.28
C GLY A 30 -13.73 1.28 -0.63
N THR A 31 -14.01 1.40 -1.93
CA THR A 31 -13.53 0.46 -2.95
C THR A 31 -12.34 1.04 -3.71
N TRP A 32 -11.29 0.24 -3.85
CA TRP A 32 -10.03 0.57 -4.49
C TRP A 32 -9.81 -0.29 -5.73
N LYS A 33 -9.64 0.36 -6.88
CA LYS A 33 -9.37 -0.29 -8.17
C LYS A 33 -8.06 0.18 -8.75
N LEU A 34 -7.41 -0.66 -9.53
CA LEU A 34 -6.15 -0.33 -10.21
C LEU A 34 -6.29 1.00 -10.98
N ALA A 35 -5.32 1.88 -10.81
CA ALA A 35 -5.22 3.15 -11.51
C ALA A 35 -4.39 2.96 -12.78
N ASP A 36 -4.99 3.26 -13.93
CA ASP A 36 -4.32 3.56 -15.20
C ASP A 36 -3.20 2.57 -15.58
N GLN A 37 -3.46 1.27 -15.37
CA GLN A 37 -2.57 0.14 -15.68
C GLN A 37 -1.26 0.08 -14.86
N ALA A 38 -1.10 0.88 -13.80
CA ALA A 38 0.10 0.91 -12.97
C ALA A 38 0.19 -0.33 -12.06
N PHE A 39 0.62 -1.46 -12.65
CA PHE A 39 0.71 -2.77 -12.01
C PHE A 39 1.99 -3.51 -12.43
N ALA A 40 2.58 -4.23 -11.49
CA ALA A 40 3.65 -5.18 -11.73
C ALA A 40 3.46 -6.41 -10.86
N ALA A 41 3.77 -7.59 -11.37
CA ALA A 41 3.78 -8.82 -10.58
C ALA A 41 4.78 -9.84 -11.12
N SER A 42 5.24 -10.73 -10.24
CA SER A 42 6.05 -11.90 -10.57
C SER A 42 5.54 -13.08 -9.76
N ARG A 43 5.33 -14.23 -10.41
CA ARG A 43 4.69 -15.41 -9.81
C ARG A 43 5.30 -16.71 -10.31
N VAL A 44 5.33 -17.73 -9.45
CA VAL A 44 5.73 -19.10 -9.79
C VAL A 44 5.06 -20.10 -8.83
N GLY A 45 4.75 -21.29 -9.33
CA GLY A 45 4.23 -22.39 -8.51
C GLY A 45 2.88 -22.91 -8.97
N SER A 46 2.16 -23.59 -8.08
CA SER A 46 0.88 -24.24 -8.34
C SER A 46 -0.05 -24.18 -7.12
N GLY A 47 -1.33 -24.52 -7.32
CA GLY A 47 -2.31 -24.63 -6.24
C GLY A 47 -2.90 -23.30 -5.76
N ASN A 48 -2.65 -22.19 -6.47
CA ASN A 48 -3.26 -20.90 -6.14
C ASN A 48 -4.75 -20.86 -6.57
N LYS A 49 -5.60 -20.25 -5.75
CA LYS A 49 -7.06 -20.17 -6.02
C LYS A 49 -7.45 -19.18 -7.12
N TYR A 50 -6.55 -18.27 -7.50
CA TYR A 50 -6.75 -17.17 -8.46
C TYR A 50 -6.07 -17.40 -9.80
N PHE A 51 -4.93 -18.08 -9.80
CA PHE A 51 -4.09 -18.30 -10.97
C PHE A 51 -3.86 -19.79 -11.23
N GLY A 52 -3.68 -20.15 -12.50
CA GLY A 52 -3.28 -21.50 -12.88
C GLY A 52 -1.85 -21.84 -12.48
N THR A 53 -1.43 -23.07 -12.78
CA THR A 53 -0.06 -23.53 -12.54
C THR A 53 0.95 -22.77 -13.42
N LEU A 54 1.99 -22.24 -12.79
CA LEU A 54 3.10 -21.52 -13.39
C LEU A 54 4.42 -22.28 -13.12
N PRO A 55 4.84 -23.19 -14.00
CA PRO A 55 6.02 -24.02 -13.78
C PRO A 55 7.35 -23.25 -13.87
N LYS A 56 7.31 -22.00 -14.34
CA LYS A 56 8.43 -21.07 -14.40
C LYS A 56 7.95 -19.68 -13.95
N PRO A 57 8.85 -18.80 -13.46
CA PRO A 57 8.50 -17.42 -13.15
C PRO A 57 7.83 -16.73 -14.35
N ALA A 58 6.69 -16.10 -14.08
CA ALA A 58 5.92 -15.36 -15.06
C ALA A 58 5.57 -13.97 -14.53
N PHE A 59 5.58 -12.99 -15.43
CA PHE A 59 5.17 -11.62 -15.13
C PHE A 59 3.66 -11.48 -15.23
N GLY A 60 3.08 -10.72 -14.31
CA GLY A 60 1.66 -10.42 -14.35
C GLY A 60 1.30 -9.20 -15.18
N THR A 61 0.04 -9.13 -15.55
CA THR A 61 -0.55 -8.06 -16.36
C THR A 61 -1.65 -7.33 -15.58
N PRO A 62 -1.99 -6.07 -15.93
CA PRO A 62 -2.95 -5.27 -15.16
C PRO A 62 -4.35 -5.87 -14.99
N ASP A 63 -4.83 -6.70 -15.92
CA ASP A 63 -6.10 -7.44 -15.83
C ASP A 63 -6.12 -8.49 -14.71
N GLN A 64 -4.96 -8.77 -14.11
CA GLN A 64 -4.81 -9.67 -12.98
C GLN A 64 -4.81 -8.96 -11.62
N ALA A 65 -4.96 -7.62 -11.60
CA ALA A 65 -5.00 -6.85 -10.37
C ALA A 65 -6.27 -7.14 -9.57
N PHE A 66 -6.15 -7.15 -8.25
CA PHE A 66 -7.27 -7.37 -7.34
C PHE A 66 -8.08 -6.09 -7.17
N VAL A 67 -9.35 -6.23 -6.79
CA VAL A 67 -10.16 -5.11 -6.29
C VAL A 67 -10.25 -5.23 -4.79
N TYR A 68 -9.86 -4.17 -4.08
CA TYR A 68 -9.91 -4.15 -2.62
C TYR A 68 -11.11 -3.34 -2.16
N THR A 69 -11.87 -3.85 -1.20
CA THR A 69 -12.94 -3.12 -0.53
C THR A 69 -12.64 -3.09 0.95
N ILE A 70 -12.54 -1.90 1.52
CA ILE A 70 -12.40 -1.71 2.96
C ILE A 70 -13.78 -1.36 3.50
N ASP A 71 -14.40 -2.31 4.18
CA ASP A 71 -15.82 -2.24 4.59
C ASP A 71 -16.00 -1.37 5.83
N LYS A 72 -15.11 -1.52 6.81
CA LYS A 72 -15.16 -0.76 8.06
C LYS A 72 -13.76 -0.46 8.56
N GLN A 73 -13.62 0.72 9.13
CA GLN A 73 -12.43 1.15 9.85
C GLN A 73 -12.82 1.69 11.23
N ASP A 74 -12.13 1.23 12.26
CA ASP A 74 -12.23 1.72 13.63
C ASP A 74 -10.85 2.21 14.09
N GLY A 75 -10.68 3.53 14.07
CA GLY A 75 -9.38 4.17 14.28
C GLY A 75 -8.34 3.66 13.28
N ARG A 76 -7.35 2.90 13.79
CA ARG A 76 -6.24 2.34 13.00
C ARG A 76 -6.52 0.95 12.47
N ALA A 77 -7.51 0.23 13.00
CA ALA A 77 -7.83 -1.11 12.54
C ALA A 77 -8.93 -1.05 11.48
N PHE A 78 -8.86 -1.91 10.48
CA PHE A 78 -9.90 -2.05 9.46
C PHE A 78 -10.02 -3.49 8.99
N TYR A 79 -11.13 -3.79 8.32
CA TYR A 79 -11.32 -5.06 7.64
C TYR A 79 -12.06 -4.85 6.33
N GLY A 80 -12.00 -5.86 5.47
CA GLY A 80 -12.73 -5.88 4.21
C GLY A 80 -12.44 -7.11 3.38
N THR A 81 -12.40 -6.94 2.06
CA THR A 81 -12.20 -8.03 1.12
C THR A 81 -11.27 -7.65 -0.03
N ALA A 82 -10.52 -8.63 -0.53
CA ALA A 82 -9.81 -8.55 -1.79
C ALA A 82 -10.43 -9.53 -2.78
N THR A 83 -10.82 -9.04 -3.96
CA THR A 83 -11.44 -9.85 -5.02
C THR A 83 -10.48 -9.98 -6.18
N GLY A 84 -10.09 -11.23 -6.48
CA GLY A 84 -9.18 -11.56 -7.57
C GLY A 84 -9.81 -11.46 -8.96
N PRO A 85 -9.00 -11.60 -10.02
CA PRO A 85 -9.45 -11.44 -11.41
C PRO A 85 -10.47 -12.50 -11.85
N ASN A 86 -10.54 -13.63 -11.15
CA ASN A 86 -11.53 -14.69 -11.40
C ASN A 86 -12.83 -14.52 -10.57
N GLY A 87 -13.00 -13.39 -9.88
CA GLY A 87 -14.18 -13.08 -9.08
C GLY A 87 -14.24 -13.75 -7.70
N LYS A 88 -13.25 -14.57 -7.32
CA LYS A 88 -13.15 -15.09 -5.96
C LYS A 88 -12.64 -14.01 -5.01
N SER A 89 -13.09 -14.06 -3.76
CA SER A 89 -12.70 -13.10 -2.73
C SER A 89 -12.03 -13.76 -1.54
N GLU A 90 -11.23 -12.99 -0.83
CA GLU A 90 -10.70 -13.31 0.49
C GLU A 90 -10.96 -12.18 1.47
N VAL A 91 -11.05 -12.55 2.75
CA VAL A 91 -11.19 -11.60 3.85
C VAL A 91 -9.83 -10.99 4.12
N GLU A 92 -9.80 -9.67 4.25
CA GLU A 92 -8.63 -8.89 4.63
C GLU A 92 -8.85 -8.27 6.00
N VAL A 93 -7.83 -8.35 6.86
CA VAL A 93 -7.74 -7.56 8.08
C VAL A 93 -6.49 -6.71 8.02
N GLY A 94 -6.56 -5.46 8.48
CA GLY A 94 -5.44 -4.54 8.34
C GLY A 94 -5.36 -3.47 9.40
N VAL A 95 -4.20 -2.83 9.43
CA VAL A 95 -3.89 -1.73 10.35
C VAL A 95 -3.15 -0.59 9.64
N VAL A 96 -3.58 0.65 9.89
CA VAL A 96 -2.83 1.85 9.54
C VAL A 96 -1.72 2.05 10.58
N ARG A 97 -0.47 2.08 10.10
CA ARG A 97 0.70 2.24 10.97
C ARG A 97 0.72 3.63 11.59
N PHE A 98 1.47 3.78 12.68
CA PHE A 98 1.54 5.03 13.45
C PHE A 98 2.17 6.20 12.68
N ASP A 99 2.80 5.94 11.53
CA ASP A 99 3.28 6.96 10.60
C ASP A 99 2.15 7.64 9.80
N ASN A 100 0.91 7.14 9.90
CA ASN A 100 -0.27 7.60 9.14
C ASN A 100 -0.06 7.60 7.61
N ASN A 101 0.95 6.89 7.11
CA ASN A 101 1.33 6.90 5.70
C ASN A 101 1.47 5.48 5.13
N THR A 102 1.56 4.47 5.99
CA THR A 102 1.61 3.07 5.57
C THR A 102 0.57 2.24 6.30
N PHE A 103 0.19 1.11 5.70
CA PHE A 103 -0.70 0.14 6.31
C PHE A 103 -0.23 -1.28 5.99
N LEU A 104 -0.68 -2.23 6.79
CA LEU A 104 -0.45 -3.65 6.61
C LEU A 104 -1.81 -4.34 6.49
N MET A 105 -1.89 -5.39 5.68
CA MET A 105 -3.03 -6.32 5.69
C MET A 105 -2.54 -7.76 5.72
N SER A 106 -3.41 -8.64 6.18
CA SER A 106 -3.23 -10.08 6.19
C SER A 106 -4.51 -10.76 5.72
N SER A 107 -4.32 -11.83 4.95
CA SER A 107 -5.40 -12.71 4.48
C SER A 107 -5.08 -14.18 4.81
N ASP A 108 -5.90 -15.08 4.28
CA ASP A 108 -5.66 -16.53 4.31
C ASP A 108 -4.55 -16.99 3.35
N SER A 109 -4.14 -16.14 2.40
CA SER A 109 -3.24 -16.50 1.30
C SER A 109 -1.91 -15.74 1.31
N GLY A 110 -1.85 -14.56 1.94
CA GLY A 110 -0.64 -13.74 1.94
C GLY A 110 -0.72 -12.51 2.83
N THR A 111 0.23 -11.60 2.59
CA THR A 111 0.35 -10.33 3.33
C THR A 111 0.41 -9.16 2.38
N VAL A 112 -0.01 -7.99 2.87
CA VAL A 112 0.02 -6.74 2.13
C VAL A 112 0.82 -5.69 2.88
N GLN A 113 1.61 -4.95 2.12
CA GLN A 113 2.14 -3.65 2.53
C GLN A 113 1.54 -2.57 1.62
N GLY A 114 1.02 -1.51 2.24
CA GLY A 114 0.40 -0.42 1.52
C GLY A 114 0.98 0.94 1.88
N ARG A 115 0.92 1.87 0.93
CA ARG A 115 1.29 3.28 1.13
C ARG A 115 0.12 4.18 0.79
N ILE A 116 -0.12 5.17 1.63
CA ILE A 116 -1.15 6.18 1.47
C ILE A 116 -0.53 7.34 0.70
N LEU A 117 -0.92 7.50 -0.56
CA LEU A 117 -0.37 8.55 -1.46
C LEU A 117 -1.30 9.78 -1.51
N GLY A 118 -2.52 9.65 -0.99
CA GLY A 118 -3.50 10.71 -0.86
C GLY A 118 -4.90 10.14 -0.56
N LYS A 119 -5.89 11.00 -0.34
CA LYS A 119 -7.26 10.60 0.05
C LYS A 119 -7.95 9.60 -0.90
N LYS A 120 -7.54 9.57 -2.17
CA LYS A 120 -8.10 8.70 -3.22
C LYS A 120 -7.03 7.93 -3.98
N LYS A 121 -5.80 7.85 -3.45
CA LYS A 121 -4.68 7.16 -4.09
C LYS A 121 -3.86 6.38 -3.06
N ILE A 122 -3.66 5.10 -3.31
CA ILE A 122 -2.79 4.24 -2.50
C ILE A 122 -1.92 3.37 -3.40
N GLU A 123 -0.78 2.93 -2.88
CA GLU A 123 -0.06 1.77 -3.42
C GLU A 123 -0.40 0.56 -2.56
N ILE A 124 -0.65 -0.59 -3.19
CA ILE A 124 -0.80 -1.87 -2.52
C ILE A 124 0.20 -2.84 -3.12
N CYS A 125 1.03 -3.43 -2.27
CA CYS A 125 1.96 -4.49 -2.60
C CYS A 125 1.59 -5.78 -1.86
N TRP A 126 1.36 -6.85 -2.62
CA TRP A 126 1.00 -8.17 -2.13
C TRP A 126 2.21 -9.11 -2.10
N THR A 127 2.28 -10.01 -1.12
CA THR A 127 3.27 -11.09 -1.07
C THR A 127 2.64 -12.41 -0.61
N ASP A 128 2.77 -13.45 -1.44
CA ASP A 128 2.55 -14.85 -1.09
C ASP A 128 3.88 -15.55 -0.85
N ALA A 129 3.99 -16.26 0.27
CA ALA A 129 5.11 -17.14 0.59
C ALA A 129 4.57 -18.50 1.07
N LEU A 130 3.91 -19.22 0.17
CA LEU A 130 3.26 -20.51 0.45
C LEU A 130 4.15 -21.69 -0.02
N PRO A 131 3.96 -22.92 0.51
CA PRO A 131 4.83 -24.05 0.18
C PRO A 131 4.95 -24.38 -1.31
N SER A 132 3.87 -24.21 -2.08
CA SER A 132 3.83 -24.51 -3.52
C SER A 132 3.61 -23.27 -4.39
N TRP A 133 3.60 -22.06 -3.81
CA TRP A 133 3.26 -20.83 -4.53
C TRP A 133 4.02 -19.63 -3.97
N ASN A 134 4.71 -18.91 -4.86
CA ASN A 134 5.42 -17.69 -4.52
C ASN A 134 5.00 -16.60 -5.49
N ALA A 135 4.55 -15.47 -4.94
CA ALA A 135 4.07 -14.35 -5.73
C ALA A 135 4.34 -13.03 -5.04
N VAL A 136 4.65 -12.02 -5.84
CA VAL A 136 4.69 -10.62 -5.42
C VAL A 136 3.98 -9.78 -6.46
N SER A 137 3.27 -8.74 -6.02
CA SER A 137 2.77 -7.70 -6.91
C SER A 137 2.73 -6.35 -6.24
N CYS A 138 2.77 -5.28 -7.02
CA CYS A 138 2.49 -3.93 -6.57
C CYS A 138 1.60 -3.24 -7.60
N GLY A 139 0.69 -2.40 -7.13
CA GLY A 139 -0.09 -1.52 -8.01
C GLY A 139 -0.48 -0.22 -7.35
N LEU A 140 -0.71 0.79 -8.18
CA LEU A 140 -1.36 2.03 -7.73
C LEU A 140 -2.86 1.88 -7.87
N TYR A 141 -3.60 2.24 -6.84
CA TYR A 141 -5.05 2.11 -6.76
C TYR A 141 -5.70 3.46 -6.53
N LYS A 142 -6.87 3.64 -7.15
CA LYS A 142 -7.74 4.79 -6.96
C LYS A 142 -9.02 4.38 -6.23
N LYS A 143 -9.45 5.21 -5.29
CA LYS A 143 -10.75 5.05 -4.62
C LYS A 143 -11.86 5.37 -5.63
N VAL A 144 -12.80 4.45 -5.82
CA VAL A 144 -13.91 4.56 -6.79
C VAL A 144 -15.28 4.67 -6.14
N LYS A 145 -15.40 4.31 -4.87
CA LYS A 145 -16.59 4.46 -4.03
C LYS A 145 -16.14 4.86 -2.65
#